data_AF-A0AAV4RSW6-F1
#
_entry.id   AF-A0AAV4RSW6-F1
#
_cell.length_a   1.000
_cell.length_b   1.000
_cell.length_c   1.000
_cell.angle_alpha   90.00
_cell.angle_beta   90.00
_cell.angle_gamma   90.00
#
_symmetry.space_group_name_H-M   'P 1'
#
loop_
_entity.id
_entity.type
_entity.pdbx_description
1 polymer ?
#
loop_
_entity_poly.entity_id
_entity_poly.type
_entity_poly.pdbx_seq_one_letter_code
_entity_poly.pdbx_strand_id
1 'polypeptide(L)'
;MFKDFADVPIAELGSNKKLLGHALSVMYALNSIVDNLNDVESLIQVLQKTGESHQPRKISGYHFQNLAVVVINLLKEALGPSLMDATAEEAWRKTLEVANSIIIQALGDTNKET
;
A
#
# COMPACT_ATOMS: atom_id res chain seq x y z
N MET A 1 11.58 11.38 0.27
CA MET A 1 11.18 10.03 -0.18
C MET A 1 12.46 9.23 -0.47
N PHE A 2 12.51 7.94 -0.10
CA PHE A 2 13.61 6.95 -0.25
C PHE A 2 15.04 7.41 -0.59
N LYS A 3 15.74 8.08 0.34
CA LYS A 3 17.12 8.57 0.12
C LYS A 3 18.14 7.47 -0.15
N ASP A 4 17.97 6.29 0.45
CA ASP A 4 18.93 5.19 0.40
C ASP A 4 19.03 4.51 -0.99
N PHE A 5 18.10 4.79 -1.90
CA PHE A 5 18.07 4.19 -3.23
C PHE A 5 17.47 5.08 -4.31
N ALA A 6 17.38 6.40 -4.07
CA ALA A 6 16.81 7.35 -5.03
C ALA A 6 17.60 7.40 -6.35
N ASP A 7 18.93 7.28 -6.26
CA ASP A 7 19.84 7.41 -7.41
C ASP A 7 20.34 6.04 -7.93
N VAL A 8 19.79 4.93 -7.42
CA VAL A 8 20.18 3.59 -7.84
C VAL A 8 19.56 3.30 -9.22
N PRO A 9 20.34 2.86 -10.23
CA PRO A 9 19.81 2.51 -11.54
C PRO A 9 18.72 1.44 -11.45
N ILE A 10 17.69 1.55 -12.29
CA ILE A 10 16.53 0.63 -12.26
C ILE A 10 16.96 -0.84 -12.37
N ALA A 11 17.95 -1.14 -13.23
CA ALA A 11 18.47 -2.49 -13.41
C ALA A 11 19.10 -3.08 -12.13
N GLU A 12 19.52 -2.24 -11.19
CA GLU A 12 20.16 -2.64 -9.94
C GLU A 12 19.19 -2.64 -8.74
N LEU A 13 18.07 -1.91 -8.85
CA LEU A 13 17.08 -1.74 -7.77
C LEU A 13 16.58 -3.08 -7.22
N GLY A 14 16.36 -4.08 -8.08
CA GLY A 14 15.87 -5.40 -7.66
C GLY A 14 16.77 -6.13 -6.66
N SER A 15 18.05 -5.75 -6.58
CA SER A 15 19.02 -6.31 -5.63
C SER A 15 19.30 -5.40 -4.43
N ASN A 16 18.72 -4.20 -4.40
CA ASN A 16 18.97 -3.22 -3.35
C ASN A 16 18.30 -3.63 -2.04
N LYS A 17 19.12 -3.93 -1.02
CA LYS A 17 18.65 -4.40 0.30
C LYS A 17 17.68 -3.45 1.00
N LYS A 18 17.79 -2.14 0.77
CA LYS A 18 16.93 -1.12 1.39
C LYS A 18 15.56 -1.10 0.74
N LEU A 19 15.51 -1.21 -0.58
CA LEU A 19 14.25 -1.40 -1.30
C LEU A 19 13.59 -2.72 -0.89
N LEU A 20 14.34 -3.82 -0.87
CA LEU A 20 13.80 -5.14 -0.49
C LEU A 20 13.23 -5.15 0.94
N GLY A 21 13.93 -4.52 1.90
CA GLY A 21 13.41 -4.37 3.26
C GLY A 21 12.12 -3.54 3.35
N HIS A 22 12.02 -2.47 2.54
CA HIS A 22 10.78 -1.70 2.47
C HIS A 22 9.65 -2.49 1.79
N ALA A 23 9.92 -3.16 0.68
CA ALA A 23 8.95 -4.00 -0.02
C ALA A 23 8.39 -5.10 0.91
N LEU A 24 9.26 -5.76 1.70
CA LEU A 24 8.83 -6.72 2.71
C LEU A 24 7.91 -6.07 3.77
N SER A 25 8.24 -4.86 4.22
CA SER A 25 7.40 -4.12 5.18
C SER A 25 6.02 -3.80 4.60
N VAL A 26 5.94 -3.47 3.30
CA VAL A 26 4.66 -3.26 2.59
C VAL A 26 3.85 -4.55 2.54
N MET A 27 4.48 -5.69 2.24
CA MET A 27 3.78 -6.98 2.23
C MET A 27 3.24 -7.37 3.61
N TYR A 28 3.98 -7.09 4.69
CA TYR A 28 3.46 -7.28 6.05
C TYR A 28 2.29 -6.34 6.39
N ALA A 29 2.32 -5.10 5.91
CA ALA A 29 1.21 -4.18 6.09
C ALA A 29 -0.05 -4.68 5.37
N LEU A 30 0.08 -5.18 4.14
CA LEU A 30 -1.02 -5.81 3.40
C LEU A 30 -1.55 -7.05 4.13
N ASN A 31 -0.67 -7.90 4.66
CA ASN A 31 -1.08 -9.06 5.46
C ASN A 31 -1.87 -8.63 6.70
N SER A 32 -1.42 -7.58 7.40
CA SER A 32 -2.13 -7.04 8.56
C SER A 32 -3.52 -6.51 8.19
N ILE A 33 -3.73 -5.96 7.00
CA ILE A 33 -5.07 -5.57 6.55
C ILE A 33 -5.97 -6.80 6.43
N VAL A 34 -5.48 -7.87 5.80
CA VAL A 34 -6.23 -9.12 5.62
C VAL A 34 -6.56 -9.78 6.96
N ASP A 35 -5.59 -9.90 7.86
CA ASP A 35 -5.76 -10.54 9.18
C ASP A 35 -6.81 -9.83 10.04
N ASN A 36 -6.99 -8.51 9.86
CA ASN A 36 -7.89 -7.68 10.66
C ASN A 36 -9.22 -7.37 9.96
N LEU A 37 -9.56 -8.00 8.82
CA LEU A 37 -10.81 -7.71 8.11
C LEU A 37 -12.08 -7.92 8.97
N ASN A 38 -12.01 -8.80 9.96
CA ASN A 38 -13.13 -9.10 10.88
C ASN A 38 -13.04 -8.33 12.21
N ASP A 39 -12.00 -7.52 12.40
CA ASP A 39 -11.81 -6.66 13.57
C ASP A 39 -11.61 -5.21 13.11
N VAL A 40 -12.73 -4.52 12.92
CA VAL A 40 -12.78 -3.16 12.36
C VAL A 40 -11.99 -2.17 13.22
N GLU A 41 -12.03 -2.31 14.55
CA GLU A 41 -11.32 -1.39 15.45
C GLU A 41 -9.81 -1.54 15.31
N SER A 42 -9.31 -2.78 15.30
CA SER A 42 -7.89 -3.07 15.09
C SER A 42 -7.45 -2.65 13.69
N LEU A 43 -8.26 -2.90 12.66
CA LEU A 43 -7.96 -2.49 11.29
C LEU A 43 -7.82 -0.96 11.17
N ILE A 44 -8.75 -0.19 11.75
CA ILE A 44 -8.67 1.28 11.75
C ILE A 44 -7.37 1.76 12.40
N GLN A 45 -7.00 1.20 13.56
CA GLN A 45 -5.78 1.59 14.27
C GLN A 45 -4.51 1.31 13.44
N VAL A 46 -4.44 0.16 12.78
CA VAL A 46 -3.32 -0.21 11.89
C VAL A 46 -3.20 0.78 10.73
N LEU A 47 -4.33 1.14 10.10
CA LEU A 47 -4.37 2.05 8.96
C LEU A 47 -4.03 3.49 9.36
N GLN A 48 -4.54 3.98 10.49
CA GLN A 48 -4.21 5.30 11.02
C GLN A 48 -2.72 5.43 11.31
N LYS A 49 -2.17 4.46 12.06
CA LYS A 49 -0.74 4.41 12.37
C LYS A 49 0.12 4.36 11.10
N THR A 50 -0.35 3.68 10.06
CA THR A 50 0.31 3.68 8.76
C THR A 50 0.37 5.10 8.20
N GLY A 51 -0.75 5.81 8.11
CA GLY A 51 -0.79 7.20 7.63
C GLY A 51 0.09 8.15 8.45
N GLU A 52 -0.07 8.15 9.77
CA GLU A 52 0.70 8.99 10.70
C GLU A 52 2.21 8.78 10.54
N SER A 53 2.65 7.53 10.42
CA SER A 53 4.07 7.23 10.28
C SER A 53 4.65 7.80 8.97
N HIS A 54 3.84 7.95 7.92
CA HIS A 54 4.27 8.48 6.62
C HIS A 54 4.21 10.01 6.54
N GLN A 55 3.53 10.69 7.48
CA GLN A 55 3.40 12.15 7.51
C GLN A 55 4.76 12.88 7.58
N PRO A 56 5.73 12.51 8.44
CA PRO A 56 7.06 13.14 8.48
C PRO A 56 7.88 12.96 7.18
N ARG A 57 7.53 11.97 6.36
CA ARG A 57 8.24 11.64 5.11
C ARG A 57 7.73 12.45 3.91
N LYS A 58 6.73 13.32 4.13
CA LYS A 58 6.07 14.15 3.11
C LYS A 58 5.54 13.32 1.95
N ILE A 59 5.00 12.14 2.26
CA ILE A 59 4.27 11.33 1.30
C ILE A 59 2.92 12.01 1.07
N SER A 60 2.47 12.07 -0.18
CA SER A 60 1.09 12.46 -0.53
C SER A 60 0.22 11.24 -0.77
N GLY A 61 -1.09 11.39 -0.57
CA GLY A 61 -2.10 10.35 -0.81
C GLY A 61 -2.04 9.71 -2.20
N TYR A 62 -1.62 10.47 -3.22
CA TYR A 62 -1.40 9.93 -4.57
C TYR A 62 -0.41 8.75 -4.61
N HIS A 63 0.60 8.72 -3.73
CA HIS A 63 1.54 7.59 -3.68
C HIS A 63 0.87 6.31 -3.18
N PHE A 64 -0.06 6.40 -2.23
CA PHE A 64 -0.83 5.25 -1.74
C PHE A 64 -1.85 4.77 -2.78
N GLN A 65 -2.49 5.71 -3.49
CA GLN A 65 -3.41 5.38 -4.59
C GLN A 65 -2.68 4.66 -5.73
N ASN A 66 -1.51 5.15 -6.14
CA ASN A 66 -0.67 4.49 -7.13
C ASN A 66 -0.21 3.10 -6.67
N LEU A 67 0.19 2.97 -5.41
CA LEU A 67 0.58 1.68 -4.86
C LEU A 67 -0.58 0.67 -4.93
N ALA A 68 -1.81 1.09 -4.62
CA ALA A 68 -2.97 0.21 -4.70
C ALA A 68 -3.19 -0.36 -6.12
N VAL A 69 -3.04 0.48 -7.15
CA VAL A 69 -3.12 0.04 -8.56
C VAL A 69 -2.04 -0.98 -8.88
N VAL A 70 -0.78 -0.71 -8.48
CA VAL A 70 0.35 -1.59 -8.76
C VAL A 70 0.24 -2.91 -8.00
N VAL A 71 -0.24 -2.91 -6.75
CA VAL A 71 -0.45 -4.14 -5.95
C VAL A 71 -1.47 -5.05 -6.63
N ILE A 72 -2.59 -4.53 -7.13
CA ILE A 72 -3.59 -5.35 -7.83
C ILE A 72 -2.99 -5.95 -9.10
N ASN A 73 -2.27 -5.17 -9.89
CA ASN A 73 -1.60 -5.67 -11.10
C ASN A 73 -0.57 -6.76 -10.77
N LEU A 74 0.24 -6.54 -9.72
CA LEU A 74 1.20 -7.52 -9.22
C LEU A 74 0.51 -8.84 -8.82
N LEU A 75 -0.59 -8.77 -8.08
CA LEU A 75 -1.34 -9.96 -7.68
C LEU A 75 -1.89 -10.71 -8.91
N LYS A 76 -2.42 -9.99 -9.90
CA LYS A 76 -2.91 -10.58 -11.16
C LYS A 76 -1.81 -11.31 -11.92
N GLU A 77 -0.65 -10.67 -12.06
CA GLU A 77 0.51 -11.25 -12.74
C GLU A 77 1.07 -12.47 -12.00
N ALA A 78 1.16 -12.39 -10.66
CA ALA A 78 1.78 -13.44 -9.85
C ALA A 78 0.87 -14.65 -9.60
N LEU A 79 -0.44 -14.44 -9.41
CA LEU A 79 -1.39 -15.49 -9.02
C LEU A 79 -2.22 -16.03 -10.19
N GLY A 80 -2.28 -15.27 -11.29
CA GLY A 80 -3.02 -15.64 -12.49
C GLY A 80 -4.55 -15.56 -12.34
N PRO A 81 -5.27 -15.75 -13.46
CA PRO A 81 -6.71 -15.49 -13.54
C PRO A 81 -7.59 -16.51 -12.80
N SER A 82 -7.04 -17.65 -12.39
CA SER A 82 -7.80 -18.65 -11.60
C SER A 82 -7.98 -18.23 -10.15
N LEU A 83 -7.09 -17.39 -9.62
CA LEU A 83 -7.16 -16.86 -8.25
C LEU A 83 -7.55 -15.38 -8.25
N MET A 84 -7.04 -14.61 -9.21
CA MET A 84 -7.41 -13.21 -9.42
C MET A 84 -8.48 -13.09 -10.51
N ASP A 85 -9.63 -13.69 -10.25
CA ASP A 85 -10.83 -13.49 -11.07
C ASP A 85 -11.46 -12.10 -10.84
N ALA A 86 -12.57 -11.81 -11.53
CA ALA A 86 -13.23 -10.50 -11.42
C ALA A 86 -13.69 -10.17 -9.99
N THR A 87 -14.15 -11.18 -9.24
CA THR A 87 -14.61 -11.01 -7.87
C THR A 87 -13.44 -10.75 -6.92
N ALA A 88 -12.35 -11.49 -7.06
CA ALA A 88 -11.14 -11.28 -6.28
C ALA A 88 -10.53 -9.89 -6.56
N GLU A 89 -10.48 -9.48 -7.83
CA GLU A 89 -10.00 -8.15 -8.22
C GLU A 89 -10.86 -7.04 -7.60
N GLU A 90 -12.20 -7.14 -7.67
CA GLU A 90 -13.10 -6.17 -7.07
C GLU A 90 -12.96 -6.12 -5.54
N ALA A 91 -12.81 -7.27 -4.89
CA ALA A 91 -12.59 -7.34 -3.45
C ALA A 91 -11.31 -6.60 -3.04
N TRP A 92 -10.19 -6.83 -3.72
CA TRP A 92 -8.94 -6.11 -3.46
C TRP A 92 -9.07 -4.62 -3.72
N ARG A 93 -9.75 -4.20 -4.80
CA ARG A 93 -10.02 -2.79 -5.08
C ARG A 93 -10.73 -2.12 -3.92
N LYS A 94 -11.82 -2.72 -3.43
CA LYS A 94 -12.62 -2.16 -2.34
C LYS A 94 -11.85 -2.13 -1.02
N THR A 95 -11.10 -3.20 -0.71
CA THR A 95 -10.24 -3.24 0.48
C THR A 95 -9.21 -2.11 0.46
N LEU A 96 -8.50 -1.94 -0.66
CA LEU A 96 -7.46 -0.91 -0.78
C LEU A 96 -8.03 0.51 -0.85
N GLU A 97 -9.21 0.70 -1.44
CA GLU A 97 -9.92 1.98 -1.45
C GLU A 97 -10.27 2.42 -0.03
N VAL A 98 -10.91 1.55 0.75
CA VAL A 98 -11.26 1.85 2.15
C VAL A 98 -10.00 2.06 2.99
N ALA A 99 -8.99 1.20 2.85
CA ALA A 99 -7.72 1.33 3.55
C ALA A 99 -7.06 2.69 3.27
N ASN A 100 -6.97 3.07 1.99
CA ASN A 100 -6.38 4.35 1.58
C ASN A 100 -7.18 5.53 2.11
N SER A 101 -8.51 5.47 2.17
CA SER A 101 -9.32 6.57 2.72
C SER A 101 -8.93 6.91 4.16
N ILE A 102 -8.68 5.90 5.00
CA ILE A 102 -8.28 6.05 6.40
C ILE A 102 -6.82 6.49 6.50
N ILE A 103 -5.93 5.87 5.73
CA ILE A 103 -4.50 6.23 5.70
C ILE A 103 -4.31 7.70 5.28
N ILE A 104 -4.99 8.14 4.22
CA ILE A 104 -4.88 9.51 3.68
C ILE A 104 -5.45 10.53 4.66
N GLN A 105 -6.56 10.20 5.34
CA GLN A 105 -7.08 11.03 6.42
C GLN A 105 -6.04 11.19 7.55
N ALA A 106 -5.40 10.10 7.98
CA ALA A 106 -4.39 10.11 9.03
C ALA A 106 -3.05 10.75 8.60
N LEU A 107 -2.75 10.75 7.29
CA LEU A 107 -1.61 11.44 6.69
C LEU A 107 -1.74 12.97 6.81
N GLY A 108 -2.96 13.48 7.02
CA GLY A 108 -3.26 14.90 7.04
C GLY A 108 -3.26 15.54 5.64
N ASP A 109 -3.28 14.73 4.58
CA ASP A 109 -3.36 15.20 3.19
C ASP A 109 -4.83 15.50 2.88
N THR A 110 -5.25 16.75 3.11
CA THR A 110 -6.63 17.21 2.89
C THR A 110 -6.91 17.60 1.43
N ASN A 111 -6.15 17.11 0.47
CA ASN A 111 -6.50 17.28 -0.94
C ASN A 111 -7.74 16.42 -1.26
N LYS A 112 -8.91 16.99 -0.96
CA LYS A 112 -10.16 16.64 -1.64
C LYS A 112 -9.95 17.04 -3.09
N GLU A 113 -9.74 16.06 -3.97
CA GLU A 113 -9.93 16.29 -5.39
C GLU A 113 -11.36 16.84 -5.59
N THR A 114 -11.41 18.00 -6.22
CA THR A 114 -12.64 18.69 -6.66
C THR A 114 -12.94 18.26 -8.08
#